data_AF-A0A2A2H6J9-F1
#
_entry.id   AF-A0A2A2H6J9-F1
#
_cell.length_a   1.000
_cell.length_b   1.000
_cell.length_c   1.000
_cell.angle_alpha   90.00
_cell.angle_beta   90.00
_cell.angle_gamma   90.00
#
_symmetry.space_group_name_H-M   'P 1'
#
loop_
_entity.id
_entity.type
_entity.pdbx_description
1 polymer ?
#
loop_
_entity_poly.entity_id
_entity_poly.type
_entity_poly.pdbx_seq_one_letter_code
_entity_poly.pdbx_strand_id
1 'polypeptide(L)'
;MNKRDIKAERLFKNGGVKKIGKDKYEVQGSRRVHTVKKIAGYWICPCEDHQFRFEKCYHIRACILYEIEEKRRTSHGNFFNNKYNTLKLKKRAIEEQINKIINQNKVYMKVNGFKDEELRQKHHRLNNTLSEVEKELKKMSPAPRTVIIG
;
A
#
# COMPACT_ATOMS: atom_id res chain seq x y z
N MET A 1 -2.72 -25.94 -32.22
CA MET A 1 -2.54 -26.40 -30.82
C MET A 1 -2.15 -27.88 -30.83
N ASN A 2 -1.10 -28.28 -30.11
CA ASN A 2 -0.57 -29.65 -30.20
C ASN A 2 -1.52 -30.64 -29.48
N LYS A 3 -1.69 -31.86 -29.98
CA LYS A 3 -2.61 -32.87 -29.39
C LYS A 3 -2.29 -33.17 -27.92
N ARG A 4 -1.01 -33.05 -27.52
CA ARG A 4 -0.56 -33.23 -26.14
C ARG A 4 -1.01 -32.10 -25.21
N ASP A 5 -1.06 -30.87 -25.70
CA ASP A 5 -1.53 -29.70 -24.91
C ASP A 5 -3.01 -29.83 -24.59
N ILE A 6 -3.83 -30.22 -25.58
CA ILE A 6 -5.26 -30.44 -25.41
C ILE A 6 -5.52 -31.51 -24.34
N LYS A 7 -4.77 -32.63 -24.38
CA LYS A 7 -4.89 -33.69 -23.38
C LYS A 7 -4.44 -33.23 -21.99
N ALA A 8 -3.34 -32.48 -21.92
CA ALA A 8 -2.81 -31.95 -20.67
C ALA A 8 -3.80 -30.97 -20.01
N GLU A 9 -4.37 -30.06 -20.79
CA GLU A 9 -5.35 -29.09 -20.32
C GLU A 9 -6.63 -29.77 -19.82
N ARG A 10 -7.14 -30.76 -20.56
CA ARG A 10 -8.30 -31.55 -20.12
C ARG A 10 -8.00 -32.27 -18.81
N LEU A 11 -6.83 -32.89 -18.69
CA LEU A 11 -6.43 -33.60 -17.48
C LEU A 11 -6.33 -32.66 -16.27
N PHE A 12 -5.75 -31.47 -16.48
CA PHE A 12 -5.66 -30.43 -15.45
C PHE A 12 -7.05 -29.94 -15.02
N LYS A 13 -7.94 -29.62 -15.97
CA LYS A 13 -9.31 -29.16 -15.69
C LYS A 13 -10.14 -30.21 -14.94
N ASN A 14 -9.92 -31.49 -15.23
CA ASN A 14 -10.58 -32.59 -14.54
C ASN A 14 -10.00 -32.88 -13.13
N GLY A 15 -9.03 -32.11 -12.66
CA GLY A 15 -8.41 -32.32 -11.34
C GLY A 15 -7.48 -33.53 -11.28
N GLY A 16 -7.03 -34.04 -12.43
CA GLY A 16 -6.19 -35.23 -12.53
C GLY A 16 -4.73 -35.01 -12.09
N VAL A 17 -4.38 -33.85 -11.54
CA VAL A 17 -3.02 -33.52 -11.06
C VAL A 17 -3.09 -33.13 -9.59
N LYS A 18 -2.32 -33.82 -8.75
CA LYS A 18 -2.20 -33.56 -7.32
C LYS A 18 -0.73 -33.39 -6.94
N LYS A 19 -0.40 -32.34 -6.19
CA LYS A 19 0.95 -32.13 -5.68
C LYS A 19 1.16 -32.95 -4.41
N ILE A 20 2.18 -33.83 -4.39
CA ILE A 20 2.50 -34.69 -3.23
C ILE A 20 3.70 -34.13 -2.45
N GLY A 21 4.59 -33.38 -3.11
CA GLY A 21 5.75 -32.76 -2.47
C GLY A 21 6.24 -31.54 -3.25
N LYS A 22 7.34 -30.93 -2.79
CA LYS A 22 7.90 -29.70 -3.39
C LYS A 22 8.07 -29.81 -4.91
N ASP A 23 8.63 -30.94 -5.36
CA ASP A 23 8.96 -31.22 -6.75
C ASP A 23 8.38 -32.57 -7.23
N LYS A 24 7.29 -33.02 -6.60
CA LYS A 24 6.65 -34.32 -6.88
C LYS A 24 5.15 -34.18 -7.05
N TYR A 25 4.64 -34.76 -8.14
CA TYR A 25 3.26 -34.67 -8.55
C TYR A 25 2.70 -36.05 -8.88
N GLU A 26 1.47 -36.28 -8.45
CA GLU A 26 0.63 -37.38 -8.86
C GLU A 26 -0.21 -36.96 -10.05
N VAL A 27 -0.21 -37.76 -11.10
CA VAL A 27 -0.98 -37.48 -12.30
C VAL A 27 -1.78 -38.71 -12.70
N GLN A 28 -3.09 -38.57 -12.83
CA GLN A 28 -3.96 -39.64 -13.29
C GLN A 28 -3.75 -39.87 -14.79
N GLY A 29 -3.13 -40.99 -15.15
CA GLY A 29 -3.06 -41.44 -16.54
C GLY A 29 -4.33 -42.19 -16.94
N SER A 30 -4.41 -42.59 -18.22
CA SER A 30 -5.59 -43.31 -18.74
C SER A 30 -5.80 -44.70 -18.14
N ARG A 31 -4.73 -45.33 -17.61
CA ARG A 31 -4.77 -46.70 -17.08
C ARG A 31 -4.19 -46.84 -15.67
N ARG A 32 -3.29 -45.93 -15.29
CA ARG A 32 -2.59 -45.94 -14.00
C ARG A 32 -2.23 -44.53 -13.59
N VAL A 33 -1.96 -44.37 -12.31
CA VAL A 33 -1.44 -43.12 -11.75
C VAL A 33 0.07 -43.06 -11.99
N HIS A 34 0.55 -41.90 -12.44
CA HIS A 34 1.96 -41.64 -12.71
C HIS A 34 2.51 -40.63 -11.71
N THR A 35 3.69 -40.90 -11.17
CA THR A 35 4.43 -39.94 -10.35
C THR A 35 5.39 -39.14 -11.23
N VAL A 36 5.10 -37.86 -11.43
CA VAL A 36 5.96 -36.92 -12.14
C VAL A 36 6.87 -36.21 -11.14
N LYS A 37 8.18 -36.14 -11.43
CA LYS A 37 9.17 -35.50 -10.56
C LYS A 37 9.93 -34.42 -11.31
N LYS A 38 10.36 -33.38 -10.58
CA LYS A 38 11.23 -32.33 -11.10
C LYS A 38 12.59 -32.44 -10.40
N ILE A 39 13.66 -32.59 -11.17
CA ILE A 39 15.03 -32.77 -10.66
C ILE A 39 15.92 -31.75 -11.38
N ALA A 40 16.53 -30.84 -10.62
CA ALA A 40 17.43 -29.80 -11.15
C ALA A 40 16.86 -29.02 -12.34
N GLY A 41 15.55 -28.76 -12.36
CA GLY A 41 14.85 -28.04 -13.44
C GLY A 41 14.32 -28.92 -14.58
N TYR A 42 14.72 -30.19 -14.64
CA TYR A 42 14.21 -31.16 -15.61
C TYR A 42 12.97 -31.90 -15.09
N TRP A 43 12.02 -32.15 -15.98
CA TRP A 43 10.80 -32.89 -15.66
C TRP A 43 10.93 -34.34 -16.11
N ILE A 44 10.61 -35.26 -15.21
CA ILE A 44 10.72 -36.70 -15.43
C ILE A 44 9.36 -37.34 -15.17
N CYS A 45 8.88 -38.11 -16.14
CA CYS A 45 7.63 -38.87 -16.04
C CYS A 45 7.87 -40.35 -16.42
N PRO A 46 7.34 -41.32 -15.66
CA PRO A 46 7.48 -42.75 -15.97
C PRO A 46 6.54 -43.24 -17.08
N CYS A 47 5.93 -42.35 -17.87
CA CYS A 47 5.06 -42.77 -18.96
C CYS A 47 5.87 -43.08 -20.22
N GLU A 48 5.41 -44.06 -20.99
CA GLU A 48 6.06 -44.51 -22.23
C GLU A 48 6.31 -43.34 -23.20
N ASP A 49 5.33 -42.46 -23.40
CA ASP A 49 5.47 -41.29 -24.31
C ASP A 49 6.66 -40.38 -23.94
N HIS A 50 6.99 -40.25 -22.65
CA HIS A 50 8.13 -39.47 -22.20
C HIS A 50 9.45 -40.25 -22.33
N GLN A 51 9.43 -41.54 -21.97
CA GLN A 51 10.61 -42.39 -22.01
C GLN A 51 11.11 -42.64 -23.45
N PHE A 52 10.19 -42.80 -24.41
CA PHE A 52 10.56 -43.10 -25.80
C PHE A 52 10.96 -41.86 -26.61
N ARG A 53 10.33 -40.70 -26.34
CA ARG A 53 10.51 -39.50 -27.16
C ARG A 53 11.42 -38.46 -26.53
N PHE A 54 11.76 -38.61 -25.25
CA PHE A 54 12.53 -37.64 -24.45
C PHE A 54 11.94 -36.20 -24.46
N GLU A 55 10.68 -36.06 -24.86
CA GLU A 55 9.95 -34.80 -24.91
C GLU A 55 8.97 -34.70 -23.74
N LYS A 56 8.51 -33.48 -23.44
CA LYS A 56 7.46 -33.26 -22.43
C LYS A 56 6.15 -33.92 -22.85
N CYS A 57 5.82 -35.03 -22.18
CA CYS A 57 4.55 -35.73 -22.33
C CYS A 57 3.39 -34.89 -21.79
N TYR A 58 2.16 -35.32 -22.07
CA TYR A 58 0.97 -34.59 -21.61
C TYR A 58 0.84 -34.54 -20.07
N HIS A 59 1.38 -35.53 -19.33
CA HIS A 59 1.41 -35.50 -17.86
C HIS A 59 2.30 -34.37 -17.34
N ILE A 60 3.51 -34.22 -17.89
CA ILE A 60 4.44 -33.14 -17.52
C ILE A 60 3.82 -31.79 -17.84
N ARG A 61 3.19 -31.66 -19.00
CA ARG A 61 2.50 -30.41 -19.40
C ARG A 61 1.35 -30.07 -18.44
N ALA A 62 0.61 -31.07 -17.97
CA ALA A 62 -0.45 -30.87 -16.97
C ALA A 62 0.13 -30.41 -15.61
N CYS A 63 1.27 -30.96 -15.17
CA CYS A 63 1.97 -30.48 -13.97
C CYS A 63 2.47 -29.03 -14.12
N ILE A 64 2.96 -28.65 -15.31
CA ILE A 64 3.37 -27.27 -15.59
C ILE A 64 2.17 -26.32 -15.49
N LEU A 65 1.02 -26.70 -16.06
CA LEU A 65 -0.22 -25.91 -15.92
C LEU A 65 -0.62 -25.75 -14.45
N TYR A 66 -0.50 -26.82 -13.66
CA TYR A 66 -0.72 -26.77 -12.22
C TYR A 66 0.21 -25.78 -11.51
N GLU A 67 1.53 -25.82 -11.76
CA GLU A 67 2.48 -24.85 -11.17
C GLU A 67 2.14 -23.41 -11.56
N ILE A 68 1.75 -23.16 -12.81
CA ILE A 68 1.38 -21.82 -13.28
C ILE A 68 0.14 -21.32 -12.53
N GLU A 69 -0.88 -22.16 -12.37
CA GLU A 69 -2.11 -21.80 -11.68
C GLU A 69 -1.88 -21.60 -10.16
N GLU A 70 -1.05 -22.44 -9.54
CA GLU A 70 -0.64 -22.30 -8.14
C GLU A 70 0.11 -20.97 -7.92
N LYS A 71 1.00 -20.60 -8.84
CA LYS A 71 1.69 -19.29 -8.84
C LYS A 71 0.71 -18.13 -8.99
N ARG A 72 -0.29 -18.23 -9.87
CA ARG A 72 -1.33 -17.19 -10.02
C ARG A 72 -2.13 -17.00 -8.74
N ARG A 73 -2.56 -18.08 -8.09
CA ARG A 73 -3.30 -18.04 -6.83
C ARG A 73 -2.47 -17.37 -5.72
N THR A 74 -1.21 -17.78 -5.57
CA THR A 74 -0.31 -17.19 -4.57
C THR A 74 0.04 -15.73 -4.88
N SER A 75 0.23 -15.35 -6.15
CA SER A 75 0.50 -13.97 -6.53
C SER A 75 -0.68 -13.02 -6.26
N HIS A 76 -1.93 -13.48 -6.46
CA HIS A 76 -3.11 -12.67 -6.16
C HIS A 76 -3.27 -12.38 -4.67
N GLY A 77 -2.90 -13.33 -3.79
CA GLY A 77 -2.87 -13.10 -2.34
C GLY A 77 -1.82 -12.07 -1.90
N ASN A 78 -0.69 -11.99 -2.62
CA ASN A 78 0.39 -11.05 -2.31
C ASN A 78 0.09 -9.60 -2.74
N PHE A 79 -0.82 -9.38 -3.69
CA PHE A 79 -1.14 -8.03 -4.17
C PHE A 79 -1.85 -7.18 -3.11
N PHE A 80 -2.86 -7.73 -2.44
CA PHE A 80 -3.59 -7.03 -1.36
C PHE A 80 -2.73 -6.79 -0.12
N ASN A 81 -1.90 -7.78 0.25
CA ASN A 81 -0.93 -7.64 1.34
C ASN A 81 0.09 -6.53 1.06
N ASN A 82 0.49 -6.33 -0.20
CA ASN A 82 1.47 -5.32 -0.56
C ASN A 82 0.91 -3.88 -0.41
N LYS A 83 -0.34 -3.63 -0.85
CA LYS A 83 -0.96 -2.30 -0.71
C LYS A 83 -1.17 -1.92 0.75
N TYR A 84 -1.67 -2.84 1.58
CA TYR A 84 -1.86 -2.59 3.02
C TYR A 84 -0.53 -2.28 3.73
N ASN A 85 0.50 -3.09 3.50
CA ASN A 85 1.82 -2.85 4.10
C ASN A 85 2.45 -1.55 3.62
N THR A 86 2.29 -1.21 2.34
CA THR A 86 2.72 0.08 1.78
C THR A 86 2.02 1.26 2.48
N LEU A 87 0.70 1.17 2.67
CA LEU A 87 -0.07 2.21 3.38
C LEU A 87 0.34 2.33 4.85
N LYS A 88 0.62 1.20 5.52
CA LYS A 88 1.11 1.17 6.90
C LYS A 88 2.48 1.86 7.04
N LEU A 89 3.39 1.63 6.09
CA LEU A 89 4.68 2.32 6.02
C LEU A 89 4.51 3.84 5.80
N LYS A 90 3.63 4.24 4.87
CA LYS A 90 3.33 5.66 4.62
C LYS A 90 2.76 6.35 5.87
N LYS A 91 1.83 5.71 6.59
CA LYS A 91 1.28 6.22 7.84
C LYS A 91 2.38 6.48 8.86
N ARG A 92 3.27 5.51 9.09
CA ARG A 92 4.39 5.64 10.02
C ARG A 92 5.32 6.81 9.67
N ALA A 93 5.66 6.96 8.38
CA ALA A 93 6.53 8.05 7.93
C ALA A 93 5.90 9.43 8.18
N ILE A 94 4.58 9.57 7.97
CA ILE A 94 3.85 10.81 8.27
C ILE A 94 3.84 11.09 9.78
N GLU A 95 3.60 10.08 10.61
CA GLU A 95 3.62 10.22 12.07
C GLU A 95 5.01 10.67 12.58
N GLU A 96 6.09 10.11 12.03
CA GLU A 96 7.45 10.53 12.35
C GLU A 96 7.74 11.99 11.95
N GLN A 97 7.24 12.44 10.78
CA GLN A 97 7.36 13.84 10.36
C GLN A 97 6.57 14.80 11.26
N ILE A 98 5.34 14.44 11.63
CA ILE A 98 4.51 15.25 12.55
C ILE A 98 5.23 15.40 13.89
N ASN A 99 5.74 14.30 14.46
CA ASN A 99 6.47 14.34 15.73
C ASN A 99 7.74 15.19 15.66
N LYS A 100 8.46 15.14 14.54
CA LYS A 100 9.63 16.00 14.30
C LYS A 100 9.24 17.48 14.33
N ILE A 101 8.17 17.88 13.62
CA ILE A 101 7.68 19.26 13.59
C ILE A 101 7.25 19.71 14.99
N ILE A 102 6.51 18.89 15.72
CA ILE A 102 6.07 19.20 17.10
C ILE A 102 7.29 19.44 18.00
N ASN A 103 8.32 18.59 17.91
CA ASN A 103 9.52 18.75 18.71
C ASN A 103 10.31 20.01 18.32
N GLN A 104 10.45 20.29 17.02
CA GLN A 104 11.07 21.52 16.53
C GLN A 104 10.31 22.75 17.04
N ASN A 105 8.98 22.74 17.00
CA ASN A 105 8.15 23.82 17.55
C ASN A 105 8.33 23.97 19.05
N LYS A 106 8.39 22.88 19.82
CA LYS A 106 8.69 22.94 21.26
C LYS A 106 10.06 23.56 21.54
N VAL A 107 11.09 23.18 20.79
CA VAL A 107 12.44 23.76 20.93
C VAL A 107 12.43 25.23 20.55
N TYR A 108 11.80 25.59 19.43
CA TYR A 108 11.65 26.97 19.00
C TYR A 108 10.92 27.82 20.05
N MET A 109 9.84 27.30 20.64
CA MET A 109 9.11 27.94 21.73
C MET A 109 9.95 28.05 23.01
N LYS A 110 10.84 27.11 23.31
CA LYS A 110 11.75 27.27 24.47
C LYS A 110 12.80 28.35 24.25
N VAL A 111 13.31 28.49 23.02
CA VAL A 111 14.37 29.44 22.68
C VAL A 111 13.81 30.85 22.44
N ASN A 112 12.63 30.96 21.83
CA ASN A 112 12.03 32.22 21.39
C ASN A 112 10.70 32.56 22.11
N GLY A 113 10.33 31.80 23.15
CA GLY A 113 9.03 31.82 23.81
C GLY A 113 8.69 33.06 24.63
N PHE A 114 9.56 34.06 24.70
CA PHE A 114 9.17 35.41 25.09
C PHE A 114 8.42 36.08 23.94
N LYS A 115 7.21 35.62 23.60
CA LYS A 115 6.34 36.34 22.65
C LYS A 115 4.84 36.30 22.95
N ASP A 116 4.19 35.21 23.41
CA ASP A 116 2.71 35.28 23.51
C ASP A 116 2.24 36.24 24.61
N GLU A 117 2.76 36.10 25.82
CA GLU A 117 2.39 36.96 26.95
C GLU A 117 2.90 38.41 26.77
N GLU A 118 4.12 38.58 26.26
CA GLU A 118 4.68 39.91 25.98
C GLU A 118 3.96 40.62 24.83
N LEU A 119 3.55 39.90 23.78
CA LEU A 119 2.72 40.46 22.70
C LEU A 119 1.33 40.82 23.22
N ARG A 120 0.71 39.98 24.07
CA ARG A 120 -0.56 40.29 24.74
C ARG A 120 -0.46 41.55 25.58
N GLN A 121 0.59 41.68 26.40
CA GLN A 121 0.83 42.88 27.21
C GLN A 121 1.07 44.12 26.34
N LYS A 122 1.87 44.01 25.27
CA LYS A 122 2.10 45.11 24.33
C LYS A 122 0.82 45.54 23.61
N HIS A 123 0.00 44.58 23.18
CA HIS A 123 -1.31 44.82 22.58
C HIS A 123 -2.26 45.53 23.55
N HIS A 124 -2.33 45.07 24.81
CA HIS A 124 -3.15 45.71 25.84
C HIS A 124 -2.75 47.17 26.09
N ARG A 125 -1.43 47.45 26.16
CA ARG A 125 -0.92 48.82 26.32
C ARG A 125 -1.33 49.71 25.15
N LEU A 126 -1.13 49.25 23.91
CA LEU A 126 -1.49 50.03 22.72
C LEU A 126 -2.99 50.33 22.62
N ASN A 127 -3.85 49.36 22.97
CA ASN A 127 -5.31 49.58 22.99
C ASN A 127 -5.75 50.58 24.05
N ASN A 128 -5.12 50.57 25.22
CA ASN A 128 -5.41 51.56 26.26
C ASN A 128 -5.02 52.97 25.79
N THR A 129 -3.85 53.12 25.19
CA THR A 129 -3.40 54.40 24.60
C THR A 129 -4.33 54.87 23.49
N LEU A 130 -4.78 53.98 22.60
CA LEU A 130 -5.74 54.32 21.55
C LEU A 130 -7.06 54.84 22.15
N SER A 131 -7.59 54.17 23.18
CA SER A 131 -8.82 54.58 23.85
C SER A 131 -8.69 55.94 24.53
N GLU A 132 -7.53 56.26 25.09
CA GLU A 132 -7.23 57.58 25.66
C GLU A 132 -7.24 58.67 24.58
N VAL A 133 -6.55 58.43 23.45
CA VAL A 133 -6.51 59.35 22.31
C VAL A 133 -7.91 59.59 21.71
N GLU A 134 -8.73 58.55 21.56
CA GLU A 134 -10.11 58.67 21.08
C GLU A 134 -10.99 59.51 22.02
N LYS A 135 -10.81 59.35 23.34
CA LYS A 135 -11.52 60.17 24.33
C LYS A 135 -11.10 61.65 24.26
N GLU A 136 -9.82 61.93 24.04
CA GLU A 136 -9.33 63.29 23.87
C GLU A 136 -9.84 63.92 22.57
N LEU A 137 -9.80 63.19 21.46
CA LEU A 137 -10.38 63.63 20.18
C LEU A 137 -11.86 63.97 20.31
N LYS A 138 -12.63 63.16 21.04
CA LYS A 138 -14.06 63.41 21.27
C LYS A 138 -14.32 64.67 22.10
N LYS A 139 -13.42 65.02 23.04
CA LYS A 139 -13.51 66.26 23.82
C LYS A 139 -13.15 67.50 23.01
N MET A 140 -12.23 67.34 22.05
CA MET A 140 -11.73 68.44 21.20
C MET A 140 -12.56 68.64 19.93
N SER A 141 -13.36 67.64 19.53
CA SER A 141 -14.25 67.75 18.38
C SER A 141 -15.33 68.79 18.67
N PRO A 142 -15.43 69.87 17.87
CA PRO A 142 -16.50 70.85 18.04
C PRO A 142 -17.86 70.16 17.82
N ALA A 143 -18.83 70.43 18.69
CA ALA A 143 -20.20 70.00 18.47
C ALA A 143 -20.69 70.54 17.11
N PRO A 144 -21.41 69.74 16.30
CA PRO A 144 -21.92 70.22 15.04
C PRO A 144 -22.80 71.45 15.30
N ARG A 145 -22.41 72.60 14.73
CA ARG A 145 -23.25 73.80 14.78
C ARG A 145 -24.54 73.48 14.03
N THR A 146 -25.65 73.40 14.73
CA THR A 146 -26.99 73.39 14.13
C THR A 146 -27.20 74.74 13.44
N VAL A 147 -27.10 74.76 12.12
CA VAL A 147 -27.57 75.89 11.31
C VAL A 147 -29.08 75.75 11.19
N ILE A 148 -29.82 76.59 11.92
CA ILE A 148 -31.26 76.73 11.71
C ILE A 148 -31.43 77.68 10.52
N ILE A 149 -31.85 77.14 9.38
CA ILE A 149 -32.23 77.93 8.21
C ILE A 149 -33.71 78.27 8.40
N GLY A 150 -33.99 79.55 8.66
CA GLY A 150 -35.33 80.13 8.66
C GLY A 150 -35.67 80.76 7.32
#